data_AF-N8V1X5-F1
#
_entry.id   AF-N8V1X5-F1
#
_cell.length_a   1.000
_cell.length_b   1.000
_cell.length_c   1.000
_cell.angle_alpha   90.00
_cell.angle_beta   90.00
_cell.angle_gamma   90.00
#
_symmetry.space_group_name_H-M   'P 1'
#
loop_
_entity.id
_entity.type
_entity.pdbx_description
1 polymer ?
#
loop_
_entity_poly.entity_id
_entity_poly.type
_entity_poly.pdbx_seq_one_letter_code
_entity_poly.pdbx_strand_id
1 'polypeptide(L)'
;MKKFIEKVNNVLALIRSDHNSNIQKYSLNIISYVETLDYLEEQEFIFSFLFKVSKATEDDLENFSSAVYLLVNEQVNFFDQKFHYYNELNDDWEPYSSELFSKSLINNNFTHPINGKKISKNEYFDLVQPYFVASDELLGESFESQ
;
A
#
# COMPACT_ATOMS: atom_id res chain seq x y z
N MET A 1 -13.90 -9.70 6.76
CA MET A 1 -12.54 -10.11 7.17
C MET A 1 -12.16 -11.57 6.94
N LYS A 2 -12.93 -12.58 7.37
CA LYS A 2 -12.55 -14.00 7.22
C LYS A 2 -12.09 -14.40 5.81
N LYS A 3 -12.76 -13.91 4.76
CA LYS A 3 -12.37 -14.14 3.36
C LYS A 3 -10.95 -13.67 3.03
N PHE A 4 -10.53 -12.53 3.57
CA PHE A 4 -9.21 -11.94 3.31
C PHE A 4 -8.11 -12.70 4.05
N ILE A 5 -8.40 -13.17 5.27
CA ILE A 5 -7.51 -14.06 6.02
C ILE A 5 -7.25 -15.34 5.23
N GLU A 6 -8.30 -15.94 4.65
CA GLU A 6 -8.17 -17.13 3.81
C GLU A 6 -7.33 -16.85 2.56
N LYS A 7 -7.60 -15.74 1.86
CA LYS A 7 -6.81 -15.32 0.69
C LYS A 7 -5.33 -15.15 1.04
N VAL A 8 -4.99 -14.44 2.12
CA VAL A 8 -3.61 -14.29 2.62
C VAL A 8 -2.95 -15.66 2.80
N ASN A 9 -3.63 -16.60 3.46
CA ASN A 9 -3.10 -17.94 3.70
C ASN A 9 -2.86 -18.71 2.39
N ASN A 10 -3.78 -18.59 1.43
CA ASN A 10 -3.68 -19.24 0.14
C ASN A 10 -2.49 -18.72 -0.66
N VAL A 11 -2.29 -17.40 -0.72
CA VAL A 11 -1.15 -16.80 -1.43
C VAL A 11 0.17 -17.22 -0.78
N LEU A 12 0.28 -17.18 0.55
CA LEU A 12 1.49 -17.59 1.25
C LEU A 12 1.82 -19.09 1.07
N ALA A 13 0.80 -19.95 1.01
CA ALA A 13 0.99 -21.37 0.73
C ALA A 13 1.59 -21.63 -0.66
N LEU A 14 1.31 -20.76 -1.64
CA LEU A 14 1.87 -20.85 -3.00
C LEU A 14 3.34 -20.40 -3.06
N ILE A 15 3.77 -19.47 -2.21
CA ILE A 15 5.09 -18.82 -2.29
C ILE A 15 6.23 -19.70 -1.71
N ARG A 16 5.94 -20.81 -1.02
CA ARG A 16 6.93 -21.81 -0.52
C ARG A 16 8.23 -21.19 0.04
N SER A 17 8.10 -20.27 1.00
CA SER A 17 9.23 -19.59 1.65
C SER A 17 9.24 -19.85 3.16
N ASP A 18 10.42 -20.05 3.75
CA ASP A 18 10.63 -20.23 5.20
C ASP A 18 10.28 -18.95 6.01
N HIS A 19 10.04 -17.81 5.35
CA HIS A 19 9.70 -16.51 5.97
C HIS A 19 8.19 -16.25 6.11
N ASN A 20 7.35 -17.25 5.83
CA ASN A 20 5.90 -17.09 5.76
C ASN A 20 5.21 -16.68 7.09
N SER A 21 5.80 -16.97 8.24
CA SER A 21 5.13 -16.75 9.54
C SER A 21 5.02 -15.27 9.94
N ASN A 22 6.06 -14.47 9.74
CA ASN A 22 6.04 -13.05 10.08
C ASN A 22 5.20 -12.26 9.07
N ILE A 23 5.32 -12.56 7.77
CA ILE A 23 4.47 -11.93 6.74
C ILE A 23 2.99 -12.18 7.05
N GLN A 24 2.62 -13.43 7.38
CA GLN A 24 1.27 -13.77 7.79
C GLN A 24 0.85 -12.96 9.03
N LYS A 25 1.66 -12.99 10.10
CA LYS A 25 1.39 -12.29 11.35
C LYS A 25 1.14 -10.79 11.12
N TYR A 26 1.99 -10.12 10.35
CA TYR A 26 1.87 -8.69 10.06
C TYR A 26 0.64 -8.37 9.22
N SER A 27 0.38 -9.19 8.20
CA SER A 27 -0.83 -9.06 7.37
C SER A 27 -2.10 -9.18 8.23
N LEU A 28 -2.15 -10.18 9.12
CA LEU A 28 -3.30 -10.40 10.01
C LEU A 28 -3.46 -9.27 11.02
N ASN A 29 -2.37 -8.74 11.59
CA ASN A 29 -2.44 -7.61 12.51
C ASN A 29 -3.02 -6.37 11.82
N ILE A 30 -2.63 -6.09 10.58
CA ILE A 30 -3.18 -4.99 9.78
C ILE A 30 -4.67 -5.22 9.50
N ILE A 31 -5.05 -6.42 9.03
CA ILE A 31 -6.46 -6.77 8.78
C ILE A 31 -7.31 -6.60 10.05
N SER A 32 -6.83 -7.10 11.19
CA SER A 32 -7.51 -6.98 12.47
C SER A 32 -7.63 -5.53 12.94
N TYR A 33 -6.63 -4.69 12.67
CA TYR A 33 -6.74 -3.26 12.98
C TYR A 33 -7.83 -2.61 12.13
N VAL A 34 -7.82 -2.84 10.81
CA VAL A 34 -8.79 -2.27 9.88
C VAL A 34 -10.22 -2.73 10.20
N GLU A 35 -10.40 -3.95 10.71
CA GLU A 35 -11.72 -4.46 11.15
C GLU A 35 -12.34 -3.63 12.29
N THR A 36 -11.52 -2.89 13.03
CA THR A 36 -11.97 -2.07 14.16
C THR A 36 -12.30 -0.62 13.78
N LEU A 37 -12.09 -0.23 12.53
CA LEU A 37 -12.30 1.14 12.08
C LEU A 37 -13.74 1.36 11.64
N ASP A 38 -14.32 2.47 12.11
CA ASP A 38 -15.53 3.05 11.52
C ASP A 38 -15.13 3.95 10.33
N TYR A 39 -16.04 4.13 9.36
CA TYR A 39 -15.84 4.99 8.17
C TYR A 39 -14.58 4.66 7.37
N LEU A 40 -14.40 3.36 7.08
CA LEU A 40 -13.23 2.82 6.41
C LEU A 40 -13.00 3.44 5.01
N GLU A 41 -14.08 3.80 4.33
CA GLU A 41 -14.08 4.44 3.01
C GLU A 41 -13.40 5.82 2.99
N GLU A 42 -13.30 6.49 4.15
CA GLU A 42 -12.63 7.80 4.29
C GLU A 42 -11.17 7.67 4.77
N GLN A 43 -10.68 6.45 5.04
CA GLN A 43 -9.35 6.25 5.62
C GLN A 43 -8.26 6.12 4.56
N GLU A 44 -7.19 6.90 4.76
CA GLU A 44 -5.93 6.77 4.04
C GLU A 44 -4.84 6.23 4.97
N PHE A 45 -4.18 5.15 4.56
CA PHE A 45 -3.12 4.52 5.33
C PHE A 45 -1.77 4.81 4.67
N ILE A 46 -0.89 5.50 5.38
CA ILE A 46 0.52 5.64 4.97
C ILE A 46 1.35 4.46 5.48
N PHE A 47 2.48 4.20 4.83
CA PHE A 47 3.35 3.04 5.14
C PHE A 47 3.83 3.02 6.60
N SER A 48 4.18 4.18 7.16
CA SER A 48 4.61 4.30 8.57
C SER A 48 3.49 3.98 9.56
N PHE A 49 2.25 4.29 9.21
CA PHE A 49 1.09 3.93 10.01
C PHE A 49 0.84 2.42 9.96
N LEU A 50 0.88 1.82 8.77
CA LEU A 50 0.78 0.37 8.61
C LEU A 50 1.88 -0.37 9.37
N PHE A 51 3.10 0.17 9.39
CA PHE A 51 4.22 -0.38 10.18
C PHE A 51 3.86 -0.44 11.67
N LYS A 52 3.34 0.67 12.22
CA LYS A 52 2.91 0.75 13.61
C LYS A 52 1.84 -0.28 13.97
N VAL A 53 0.78 -0.41 13.15
CA VAL A 53 -0.34 -1.33 13.46
C VAL A 53 0.02 -2.80 13.21
N SER A 54 0.95 -3.07 12.29
CA SER A 54 1.46 -4.42 12.04
C SER A 54 2.24 -5.01 13.22
N LYS A 55 2.76 -4.16 14.12
CA LYS A 55 3.68 -4.54 15.21
C LYS A 55 4.98 -5.19 14.72
N ALA A 56 5.44 -4.81 13.53
CA ALA A 56 6.77 -5.14 13.04
C ALA A 56 7.86 -4.34 13.77
N THR A 57 9.10 -4.79 13.63
CA THR A 57 10.30 -4.13 14.15
C THR A 57 11.18 -3.67 13.00
N GLU A 58 12.08 -2.71 13.23
CA GLU A 58 12.99 -2.21 12.19
C GLU A 58 13.88 -3.32 11.61
N ASP A 59 14.26 -4.30 12.45
CA ASP A 59 15.02 -5.49 12.03
C ASP A 59 14.23 -6.41 11.08
N ASP A 60 12.92 -6.22 10.92
CA ASP A 60 12.04 -7.08 10.09
C ASP A 60 11.24 -6.29 9.04
N LEU A 61 11.82 -5.19 8.57
CA LEU A 61 11.22 -4.31 7.55
C LEU A 61 10.90 -5.04 6.23
N GLU A 62 11.68 -6.05 5.86
CA GLU A 62 11.45 -6.81 4.63
C GLU A 62 10.16 -7.64 4.70
N ASN A 63 9.93 -8.36 5.81
CA ASN A 63 8.70 -9.12 5.99
C ASN A 63 7.49 -8.21 6.19
N PHE A 64 7.67 -7.06 6.86
CA PHE A 64 6.62 -6.04 6.92
C PHE A 64 6.24 -5.52 5.53
N SER A 65 7.22 -5.13 4.73
CA SER A 65 6.99 -4.64 3.37
C SER A 65 6.27 -5.69 2.53
N SER A 66 6.72 -6.94 2.63
CA SER A 66 6.08 -8.08 1.97
C SER A 66 4.63 -8.30 2.42
N ALA A 67 4.33 -8.08 3.71
CA ALA A 67 2.95 -8.14 4.22
C ALA A 67 2.06 -7.04 3.64
N VAL A 68 2.55 -5.79 3.55
CA VAL A 68 1.80 -4.70 2.93
C VAL A 68 1.53 -4.99 1.44
N TYR A 69 2.55 -5.39 0.69
CA TYR A 69 2.38 -5.73 -0.72
C TYR A 69 1.53 -6.98 -0.95
N LEU A 70 1.51 -7.92 0.00
CA LEU A 70 0.59 -9.04 -0.03
C LEU A 70 -0.86 -8.57 0.10
N LEU A 71 -1.15 -7.58 0.94
CA LEU A 71 -2.50 -7.03 1.10
C LEU A 71 -2.97 -6.23 -0.13
N VAL A 72 -2.05 -5.66 -0.90
CA VAL A 72 -2.33 -4.98 -2.18
C VAL A 72 -2.44 -5.96 -3.35
N ASN A 73 -1.87 -7.15 -3.24
CA ASN A 73 -1.86 -8.14 -4.32
C ASN A 73 -3.28 -8.48 -4.80
N GLU A 74 -3.49 -8.56 -6.11
CA GLU A 74 -4.79 -8.85 -6.74
C GLU A 74 -5.51 -10.10 -6.22
N GLN A 75 -4.78 -11.09 -5.70
CA GLN A 75 -5.37 -12.32 -5.15
C GLN A 75 -5.96 -12.10 -3.75
N VAL A 76 -5.37 -11.18 -2.98
CA VAL A 76 -5.86 -10.77 -1.66
C VAL A 76 -6.85 -9.62 -1.79
N ASN A 77 -6.47 -8.58 -2.54
CA ASN A 77 -7.26 -7.41 -2.89
C ASN A 77 -7.85 -6.73 -1.65
N PHE A 78 -7.03 -6.51 -0.63
CA PHE A 78 -7.46 -5.89 0.63
C PHE A 78 -7.32 -4.36 0.60
N PHE A 79 -6.25 -3.88 -0.05
CA PHE A 79 -6.00 -2.46 -0.24
C PHE A 79 -5.74 -2.14 -1.71
N ASP A 80 -6.13 -0.93 -2.11
CA ASP A 80 -5.62 -0.30 -3.32
C ASP A 80 -4.45 0.63 -2.98
N GLN A 81 -3.36 0.49 -3.72
CA GLN A 81 -2.24 1.41 -3.63
C GLN A 81 -2.48 2.63 -4.53
N LYS A 82 -2.46 3.80 -3.93
CA LYS A 82 -2.50 5.10 -4.59
C LYS A 82 -1.20 5.86 -4.32
N PHE A 83 -1.02 6.97 -5.02
CA PHE A 83 0.15 7.83 -4.86
C PHE A 83 -0.30 9.25 -4.67
N HIS A 84 0.49 9.99 -3.90
CA HIS A 84 0.31 11.40 -3.66
C HIS A 84 1.68 12.07 -3.77
N TYR A 85 1.69 13.35 -4.12
CA TYR A 85 2.89 14.16 -4.11
C TYR A 85 2.73 15.35 -3.17
N TYR A 86 3.82 15.74 -2.53
CA TYR A 86 3.83 16.90 -1.66
C TYR A 86 3.91 18.17 -2.50
N ASN A 87 2.90 19.03 -2.36
CA ASN A 87 2.83 20.32 -3.00
C ASN A 87 3.31 21.42 -2.05
N GLU A 88 4.55 21.85 -2.24
CA GLU A 88 5.18 22.91 -1.44
C GLU A 88 4.48 24.28 -1.55
N LEU A 89 3.64 24.50 -2.58
CA LEU A 89 2.96 25.79 -2.78
C LEU A 89 1.78 26.00 -1.82
N ASN A 90 1.11 24.91 -1.42
CA ASN A 90 -0.03 24.92 -0.50
C ASN A 90 0.22 24.12 0.79
N ASP A 91 1.41 23.54 0.97
CA ASP A 91 1.79 22.73 2.13
C ASP A 91 0.84 21.53 2.34
N ASP A 92 0.51 20.86 1.23
CA ASP A 92 -0.46 19.76 1.24
C ASP A 92 -0.05 18.60 0.34
N TRP A 93 -0.65 17.44 0.55
CA TRP A 93 -0.47 16.27 -0.30
C TRP A 93 -1.59 16.17 -1.33
N GLU A 94 -1.21 16.03 -2.60
CA GLU A 94 -2.16 15.96 -3.70
C GLU A 94 -2.11 14.60 -4.42
N PRO A 95 -3.25 14.10 -4.95
CA PRO A 95 -3.27 12.86 -5.70
C PRO A 95 -2.28 12.84 -6.87
N TYR A 96 -1.61 11.71 -7.03
CA TYR A 96 -0.63 11.48 -8.08
C TYR A 96 -0.95 10.21 -8.87
N SER A 97 -0.73 10.25 -10.18
CA SER A 97 -1.07 9.14 -11.06
C SER A 97 -0.15 7.93 -10.85
N SER A 98 -0.74 6.77 -10.56
CA SER A 98 -0.04 5.48 -10.50
C SER A 98 0.67 5.14 -11.82
N GLU A 99 0.11 5.56 -12.96
CA GLU A 99 0.73 5.38 -14.28
C GLU A 99 2.00 6.23 -14.41
N LEU A 100 1.95 7.50 -14.00
CA LEU A 100 3.13 8.39 -14.02
C LEU A 100 4.21 7.91 -13.06
N PHE A 101 3.82 7.44 -11.87
CA PHE A 101 4.73 6.82 -10.92
C PHE A 101 5.45 5.61 -11.53
N SER A 102 4.67 4.68 -12.09
CA SER A 102 5.21 3.46 -12.71
C SER A 102 6.11 3.76 -13.89
N LYS A 103 5.73 4.70 -14.77
CA LYS A 103 6.56 5.15 -15.90
C LYS A 103 7.90 5.74 -15.44
N SER A 104 7.90 6.51 -14.35
CA SER A 104 9.11 7.13 -13.80
C SER A 104 10.10 6.06 -13.32
N LEU A 105 9.59 5.01 -12.66
CA LEU A 105 10.39 3.86 -12.22
C LEU A 105 10.94 3.05 -13.40
N ILE A 106 10.08 2.65 -14.34
CA ILE A 106 10.45 1.80 -15.48
C ILE A 106 11.49 2.49 -16.35
N ASN A 107 11.30 3.78 -16.63
CA ASN A 107 12.20 4.53 -17.51
C ASN A 107 13.42 5.09 -16.76
N ASN A 108 13.49 4.92 -15.44
CA ASN A 108 14.50 5.52 -14.57
C ASN A 108 14.67 7.03 -14.84
N ASN A 109 13.54 7.73 -15.02
CA ASN A 109 13.49 9.13 -15.35
C ASN A 109 12.50 9.84 -14.43
N PHE A 110 13.00 10.74 -13.59
CA PHE A 110 12.24 11.36 -12.52
C PHE A 110 12.08 12.86 -12.79
N THR A 111 10.84 13.32 -12.74
CA THR A 111 10.48 14.72 -12.95
C THR A 111 9.63 15.21 -11.79
N HIS A 112 9.89 16.43 -11.36
CA HIS A 112 9.12 17.11 -10.33
C HIS A 112 7.65 17.24 -10.76
N PRO A 113 6.66 16.80 -9.95
CA PRO A 113 5.26 16.78 -10.34
C PRO A 113 4.68 18.14 -10.75
N ILE A 114 5.05 19.22 -10.03
CA ILE A 114 4.56 20.58 -10.30
C ILE A 114 5.23 21.25 -11.51
N ASN A 115 6.56 21.32 -11.51
CA ASN A 115 7.30 22.19 -12.44
C ASN A 115 7.96 21.42 -13.60
N GLY A 116 7.85 20.09 -13.63
CA GLY A 116 8.37 19.24 -14.70
C GLY A 116 9.90 19.17 -14.80
N LYS A 117 10.65 19.81 -13.88
CA LYS A 117 12.11 19.74 -13.88
C LYS A 117 12.58 18.33 -13.56
N LYS A 118 13.65 17.89 -14.21
CA LYS A 118 14.31 16.64 -13.88
C LYS A 118 14.88 16.72 -12.46
N ILE A 119 14.63 15.69 -11.66
CA ILE A 119 15.11 15.55 -10.29
C ILE A 119 15.80 14.20 -10.11
N SER A 120 16.51 14.03 -9.00
CA SER A 120 17.07 12.75 -8.61
C SER A 120 15.99 11.78 -8.15
N LYS A 121 16.34 10.49 -8.13
CA LYS A 121 15.47 9.42 -7.60
C LYS A 121 15.11 9.63 -6.13
N ASN A 122 16.05 10.13 -5.32
CA ASN A 122 15.82 10.36 -3.90
C ASN A 122 14.85 11.52 -3.69
N GLU A 123 15.09 12.66 -4.34
CA GLU A 123 14.15 13.80 -4.31
C GLU A 123 12.76 13.39 -4.78
N TYR A 124 12.67 12.53 -5.80
CA TYR A 124 11.38 12.02 -6.27
C TYR A 124 10.64 11.19 -5.21
N PHE A 125 11.33 10.33 -4.47
CA PHE A 125 10.69 9.54 -3.41
C PHE A 125 10.42 10.31 -2.13
N ASP A 126 11.14 11.41 -1.90
CA ASP A 126 10.79 12.36 -0.84
C ASP A 126 9.50 13.11 -1.19
N LEU A 127 9.32 13.45 -2.47
CA LEU A 127 8.16 14.19 -2.98
C LEU A 127 6.94 13.32 -3.26
N VAL A 128 7.11 12.08 -3.74
CA VAL A 128 6.02 11.22 -4.21
C VAL A 128 6.01 9.95 -3.38
N GLN A 129 4.97 9.78 -2.58
CA GLN A 129 4.82 8.68 -1.64
C GLN A 129 3.62 7.80 -2.01
N PRO A 130 3.64 6.51 -1.63
CA PRO A 130 2.46 5.66 -1.71
C PRO A 130 1.59 5.83 -0.46
N TYR A 131 0.28 5.67 -0.66
CA TYR A 131 -0.68 5.46 0.41
C TYR A 131 -1.67 4.37 0.00
N PHE A 132 -2.40 3.83 0.96
CA PHE A 132 -3.28 2.69 0.79
C PHE A 132 -4.69 3.06 1.24
N VAL A 133 -5.68 2.63 0.47
CA VAL A 133 -7.10 2.78 0.81
C VAL A 133 -7.77 1.41 0.76
N ALA A 134 -8.91 1.26 1.43
CA ALA A 134 -9.70 0.04 1.33
C ALA A 134 -10.08 -0.22 -0.14
N SER A 135 -9.95 -1.48 -0.57
CA SER A 135 -10.41 -1.89 -1.90
C SER A 135 -11.94 -1.92 -1.96
N ASP A 136 -12.50 -1.83 -3.17
CA ASP A 136 -13.94 -1.99 -3.41
C ASP A 136 -14.45 -3.33 -2.83
N GLU A 137 -13.65 -4.39 -2.96
CA GLU A 137 -13.98 -5.71 -2.41
C GLU A 137 -14.06 -5.70 -0.87
N LEU A 138 -13.24 -4.89 -0.21
CA LEU A 138 -13.25 -4.71 1.24
C LEU A 138 -14.45 -3.88 1.68
N LEU A 139 -14.77 -2.81 0.95
CA LEU A 139 -15.92 -1.94 1.20
C LEU A 139 -17.27 -2.65 0.93
N GLY A 140 -17.25 -3.79 0.24
CA GLY A 140 -18.46 -4.53 -0.11
C GLY A 140 -19.15 -4.01 -1.36
N GLU A 141 -18.49 -3.12 -2.10
CA GLU A 141 -18.87 -2.75 -3.46
C GLU A 141 -18.48 -3.90 -4.38
N SER A 142 -19.36 -4.91 -4.46
CA SER A 142 -19.29 -5.87 -5.55
C SER A 142 -19.59 -5.11 -6.84
N PHE A 143 -18.63 -5.07 -7.77
CA PHE A 143 -18.85 -4.65 -9.15
C PHE A 143 -20.10 -5.37 -9.71
N GLU A 144 -21.24 -4.69 -9.72
CA GLU A 144 -22.29 -5.00 -10.69
C GLU A 144 -21.72 -4.59 -12.06
N SER A 145 -21.09 -5.55 -12.71
CA SER A 145 -20.59 -5.43 -14.08
C SER A 145 -21.69 -4.85 -14.98
N GLN A 146 -21.35 -3.76 -15.66
CA GLN A 146 -22.12 -3.18 -16.77
C GLN A 146 -22.34 -4.17 -17.91
#